data_AF-A0A3B8VBA0-F1
#
_entry.id   AF-A0A3B8VBA0-F1
#
_cell.length_a   1.000
_cell.length_b   1.000
_cell.length_c   1.000
_cell.angle_alpha   90.00
_cell.angle_beta   90.00
_cell.angle_gamma   90.00
#
_symmetry.space_group_name_H-M   'P 1'
#
loop_
_entity.id
_entity.type
_entity.pdbx_description
1 polymer ?
#
loop_
_entity_poly.entity_id
_entity_poly.type
_entity_poly.pdbx_seq_one_letter_code
_entity_poly.pdbx_strand_id
1 'polypeptide(L)'
;NNQIGFTTEQTDSFSGRYGTDIAKMIDAPIFHVNGDDPEAVAWVARLAVEYRQAFHNDVVIDMWCYRRRGHNEADEPKFTQPVMYDRIKAQPSVAKTYRDQLVAEGIVDEGRFVEMQAAYMKVMDEAQAKAEAEPEDPRIEAFGSLWEGLTDEYDITSIETGIDRDTFDEVFEGIERLPEGFAHHRTLKRGFENRRKLFKSDEIEWATGEALAFGSLLLEGHPIRLTGQDVERGTFSHRHMVVHDQKTAARHMPINEIREGQAKFCVHNSPLTEQACLGFEYGYSLTDPRMLIIWEAQFGDFVNGAQVIVDQFIASAEKKWERSSGLALFLPHGNEGLGPEHSSARLERFLQLSADENMVVCSPTRASQIFHLIRRQMNQSFRKPLIVMSPKSMLRLPASRSPISRFLTGGYVNVIDDTRFDESGGDRDAVRQVILCSGKVYYDLANRRDTVDRKDVAMVRLEQIAPFPAGDVKRILDRYPNHETVTWVQEEPRNHGAFYFVDRSMREMLEIEIEDITRVASPSPSGGSTAMHEQEQQEIVLAAIDGGLDRKPRGDAASKKRKSGKHDARKTSRSN
;
A
#
# COMPACT_ATOMS: atom_id res chain seq x y z
N ASN A 1 9.39 22.17 23.37
CA ASN A 1 9.05 21.40 24.59
C ASN A 1 8.33 22.30 25.57
N ASN A 2 7.00 22.30 25.56
CA ASN A 2 6.17 23.09 26.47
C ASN A 2 5.88 22.39 27.81
N GLN A 3 6.55 21.25 28.06
CA GLN A 3 6.51 20.46 29.29
C GLN A 3 5.18 19.75 29.59
N ILE A 4 4.23 19.71 28.64
CA ILE A 4 2.93 19.07 28.83
C ILE A 4 2.31 18.59 27.51
N GLY A 5 1.83 17.34 27.47
CA GLY A 5 1.05 16.78 26.37
C GLY A 5 -0.42 16.63 26.77
N PHE A 6 -1.33 17.42 26.20
CA PHE A 6 -2.72 17.52 26.68
C PHE A 6 -2.76 17.88 28.18
N THR A 7 -3.02 16.91 29.06
CA THR A 7 -3.01 17.01 30.54
C THR A 7 -1.92 16.15 31.18
N THR A 8 -1.08 15.48 30.38
CA THR A 8 -0.03 14.56 30.86
C THR A 8 1.28 15.31 31.05
N GLU A 9 1.86 15.21 32.25
CA GLU A 9 3.14 15.83 32.60
C GLU A 9 4.32 15.05 32.00
N GLN A 10 5.50 15.69 31.93
CA GLN A 10 6.71 15.05 31.39
C GLN A 10 7.07 13.74 32.10
N THR A 11 6.87 13.66 33.42
CA THR A 11 7.20 12.47 34.23
C THR A 11 6.41 11.23 33.82
N ASP A 12 5.24 11.43 33.20
CA ASP A 12 4.37 10.35 32.72
C ASP A 12 4.46 10.17 31.19
N SER A 13 5.19 11.04 30.49
CA SER A 13 5.20 11.09 29.01
C SER A 13 6.27 10.19 28.37
N PHE A 14 7.39 9.94 29.05
CA PHE A 14 8.50 9.14 28.53
C PHE A 14 9.36 8.56 29.66
N SER A 15 10.08 7.48 29.36
CA SER A 15 11.06 6.88 30.28
C SER A 15 12.44 7.45 30.01
N GLY A 16 12.88 8.44 30.80
CA GLY A 16 14.17 9.10 30.60
C GLY A 16 14.23 10.46 31.27
N ARG A 17 15.31 11.21 31.03
CA ARG A 17 15.43 12.59 31.54
C ARG A 17 14.85 13.60 30.56
N TYR A 18 15.02 13.36 29.25
CA TYR A 18 14.58 14.27 28.21
C TYR A 18 13.72 13.54 27.18
N GLY A 19 12.64 14.17 26.72
CA GLY A 19 11.81 13.61 25.64
C GLY A 19 12.57 13.48 24.30
N THR A 20 13.68 14.22 24.16
CA THR A 20 14.59 14.13 23.02
C THR A 20 15.61 13.00 23.12
N ASP A 21 15.63 12.22 24.22
CA ASP A 21 16.52 11.06 24.37
C ASP A 21 16.32 10.01 23.26
N ILE A 22 15.16 10.01 22.58
CA ILE A 22 14.92 9.19 21.39
C ILE A 22 15.96 9.42 20.28
N ALA A 23 16.46 10.65 20.11
CA ALA A 23 17.43 10.99 19.07
C ALA A 23 18.82 10.39 19.31
N LYS A 24 19.10 9.92 20.53
CA LYS A 24 20.35 9.24 20.87
C LYS A 24 20.50 7.90 20.15
N MET A 25 19.41 7.29 19.66
CA MET A 25 19.48 6.03 18.92
C MET A 25 20.25 6.13 17.59
N ILE A 26 20.43 7.36 17.07
CA ILE A 26 21.22 7.66 15.88
C ILE A 26 22.41 8.59 16.18
N ASP A 27 22.78 8.75 17.46
CA ASP A 27 23.84 9.65 17.92
C ASP A 27 23.69 11.11 17.42
N ALA A 28 22.45 11.57 17.20
CA ALA A 28 22.20 12.96 16.78
C ALA A 28 22.52 13.93 17.94
N PRO A 29 23.21 15.06 17.68
CA PRO A 29 23.40 16.09 18.69
C PRO A 29 22.07 16.70 19.13
N ILE A 30 21.97 16.97 20.44
CA ILE A 30 20.79 17.55 21.08
C ILE A 30 21.21 18.84 21.78
N PHE A 31 20.61 19.95 21.38
CA PHE A 31 20.81 21.24 22.02
C PHE A 31 19.57 21.60 22.84
N HIS A 32 19.71 21.60 24.17
CA HIS A 32 18.66 22.09 25.06
C HIS A 32 18.84 23.60 25.26
N VAL A 33 17.79 24.38 25.02
CA VAL A 33 17.85 25.84 25.10
C VAL A 33 16.60 26.39 25.79
N ASN A 34 16.78 27.41 26.63
CA ASN A 34 15.69 28.09 27.29
C ASN A 34 14.95 28.99 26.29
N GLY A 35 13.65 28.75 26.07
CA GLY A 35 12.81 29.54 25.18
C GLY A 35 12.53 30.96 25.69
N ASP A 36 12.81 31.25 26.96
CA ASP A 36 12.77 32.61 27.52
C ASP A 36 14.04 33.43 27.18
N ASP A 37 15.03 32.85 26.50
CA ASP A 37 16.23 33.52 25.98
C ASP A 37 16.26 33.46 24.44
N PRO A 38 15.66 34.46 23.76
CA PRO A 38 15.56 34.48 22.29
C PRO A 38 16.91 34.50 21.57
N GLU A 39 17.95 35.07 22.19
CA GLU A 39 19.29 35.14 21.58
C GLU A 39 19.98 33.79 21.59
N ALA A 40 19.91 33.07 22.71
CA ALA A 40 20.40 31.70 22.80
C ALA A 40 19.66 30.77 21.83
N VAL A 41 18.33 30.92 21.71
CA VAL A 41 17.53 30.16 20.73
C VAL A 41 17.99 30.43 19.30
N ALA A 42 18.16 31.71 18.93
CA ALA A 42 18.63 32.08 17.60
C ALA A 42 20.05 31.55 17.32
N TRP A 43 20.94 31.59 18.33
CA TRP A 43 22.29 31.06 18.22
C TRP A 43 22.30 29.54 18.02
N VAL A 44 21.56 28.78 18.85
CA VAL A 44 21.44 27.33 18.73
C VAL A 44 20.80 26.93 17.39
N ALA A 45 19.83 27.69 16.90
CA ALA A 45 19.23 27.45 15.59
C ALA A 45 20.26 27.58 14.45
N ARG A 46 21.12 28.61 14.49
CA ARG A 46 22.22 28.77 13.53
C ARG A 46 23.21 27.62 13.63
N LEU A 47 23.63 27.26 14.84
CA LEU A 47 24.54 26.14 15.08
C LEU A 47 23.98 24.81 14.55
N ALA A 48 22.69 24.54 14.76
CA ALA A 48 22.04 23.33 14.26
C ALA A 48 22.05 23.29 12.72
N VAL A 49 21.75 24.41 12.05
CA VAL A 49 21.82 24.50 10.59
C VAL A 49 23.26 24.30 10.09
N GLU A 50 24.23 24.96 10.71
CA GLU A 50 25.66 24.80 10.38
C GLU A 50 26.12 23.34 10.57
N TYR A 51 25.75 22.70 11.67
CA TYR A 51 26.01 21.27 11.90
C TYR A 51 25.40 20.41 10.79
N ARG A 52 24.12 20.60 10.48
CA ARG A 52 23.43 19.83 9.42
C ARG A 52 24.11 20.03 8.07
N GLN A 53 24.58 21.24 7.74
CA GLN A 53 25.27 21.48 6.47
C GLN A 53 26.69 20.92 6.44
N ALA A 54 27.39 20.93 7.58
CA ALA A 54 28.76 20.39 7.66
C ALA A 54 28.79 18.86 7.67
N PHE A 55 27.81 18.20 8.31
CA PHE A 55 27.83 16.76 8.57
C PHE A 55 26.71 15.96 7.89
N HIS A 56 25.70 16.62 7.31
CA HIS A 56 24.57 15.98 6.62
C HIS A 56 23.78 14.97 7.47
N ASN A 57 23.75 15.18 8.79
CA ASN A 57 23.05 14.35 9.76
C ASN A 57 21.96 15.14 10.51
N ASP A 58 21.04 14.40 11.12
CA ASP A 58 20.00 14.95 11.98
C ASP A 58 20.59 15.69 13.20
N VAL A 59 19.86 16.69 13.66
CA VAL A 59 20.17 17.50 14.85
C VAL A 59 18.87 17.93 15.50
N VAL A 60 18.81 17.90 16.82
CA VAL A 60 17.59 18.20 17.58
C VAL A 60 17.79 19.43 18.45
N ILE A 61 16.86 20.39 18.35
CA ILE A 61 16.76 21.52 19.27
C ILE A 61 15.61 21.24 20.24
N ASP A 62 15.94 21.04 21.51
CA ASP A 62 14.97 20.97 22.59
C ASP A 62 14.76 22.37 23.19
N MET A 63 13.83 23.13 22.61
CA MET A 63 13.48 24.45 23.12
C MET A 63 12.49 24.34 24.29
N TRP A 64 12.95 24.62 25.51
CA TRP A 64 12.15 24.57 26.72
C TRP A 64 11.29 25.82 26.84
N CYS A 65 9.98 25.64 26.83
CA CYS A 65 9.00 26.72 26.91
C CYS A 65 7.81 26.29 27.78
N TYR A 66 6.71 27.04 27.70
CA TYR A 66 5.47 26.75 28.42
C TYR A 66 4.25 27.00 27.52
N ARG A 67 3.12 26.36 27.84
CA ARG A 67 1.84 26.59 27.15
C ARG A 67 1.00 27.59 27.94
N ARG A 68 0.78 28.80 27.40
CA ARG A 68 0.10 29.90 28.12
C ARG A 68 -1.36 29.59 28.47
N ARG A 69 -2.05 28.85 27.60
CA ARG A 69 -3.48 28.45 27.73
C ARG A 69 -3.60 26.92 27.87
N GLY A 70 -4.81 26.39 27.90
CA GLY A 70 -5.09 24.94 27.85
C GLY A 70 -4.55 24.26 26.59
N HIS A 71 -4.87 22.98 26.38
CA HIS A 71 -4.44 22.27 25.17
C HIS A 71 -5.00 22.93 23.89
N ASN A 72 -6.23 23.42 24.00
CA ASN A 72 -6.82 24.43 23.13
C ASN A 72 -7.25 25.63 23.98
N GLU A 73 -7.65 26.73 23.34
CA GLU A 73 -7.97 28.00 24.01
C GLU A 73 -9.21 27.93 24.91
N ALA A 74 -10.09 26.95 24.72
CA ALA A 74 -11.32 26.75 25.48
C ALA A 74 -11.18 25.74 26.63
N ASP A 75 -10.03 25.06 26.71
CA ASP A 75 -9.73 24.04 27.71
C ASP A 75 -9.21 24.68 29.01
N GLU A 76 -9.66 24.17 30.18
CA GLU A 76 -9.26 24.69 31.50
C GLU A 76 -8.14 23.83 32.11
N PRO A 77 -6.87 24.26 32.00
CA PRO A 77 -5.75 23.44 32.39
C PRO A 77 -5.59 23.28 33.91
N LYS A 78 -6.17 24.18 34.72
CA LYS A 78 -6.04 24.10 36.18
C LYS A 78 -6.74 22.91 36.80
N PHE A 79 -7.62 22.22 36.06
CA PHE A 79 -8.22 20.97 36.53
C PHE A 79 -7.17 19.88 36.78
N THR A 80 -6.04 19.91 36.09
CA THR A 80 -5.00 18.88 36.20
C THR A 80 -3.61 19.45 36.53
N GLN A 81 -3.28 20.68 36.10
CA GLN A 81 -1.98 21.33 36.39
C GLN A 81 -2.10 22.69 37.10
N PRO A 82 -2.77 22.78 38.27
CA PRO A 82 -3.03 24.06 38.93
C PRO A 82 -1.74 24.82 39.32
N VAL A 83 -0.74 24.12 39.88
CA VAL A 83 0.52 24.74 40.34
C VAL A 83 1.36 25.26 39.17
N MET A 84 1.46 24.50 38.08
CA MET A 84 2.15 24.91 36.87
C MET A 84 1.50 26.17 36.28
N TYR A 85 0.17 26.17 36.17
CA TYR A 85 -0.56 27.28 35.57
C TYR A 85 -0.65 28.53 36.46
N ASP A 86 -0.55 28.38 37.78
CA ASP A 86 -0.34 29.53 38.68
C ASP A 86 1.00 30.22 38.41
N ARG A 87 2.08 29.45 38.20
CA ARG A 87 3.40 30.00 37.82
C ARG A 87 3.37 30.64 36.44
N ILE A 88 2.80 29.96 35.44
CA ILE A 88 2.66 30.48 34.08
C ILE A 88 1.86 31.78 34.06
N LYS A 89 0.79 31.88 34.87
CA LYS A 89 -0.02 33.10 34.98
C LYS A 89 0.78 34.28 35.53
N ALA A 90 1.68 34.04 36.49
CA ALA A 90 2.55 35.05 37.07
C ALA A 90 3.74 35.45 36.17
N GLN A 91 4.11 34.59 35.21
CA GLN A 91 5.25 34.82 34.32
C GLN A 91 4.94 35.92 33.28
N PRO A 92 5.80 36.96 33.16
CA PRO A 92 5.78 37.89 32.03
C PRO A 92 5.97 37.14 30.71
N SER A 93 5.45 37.67 29.60
CA SER A 93 5.69 37.07 28.30
C SER A 93 7.16 37.23 27.88
N VAL A 94 7.68 36.25 27.15
CA VAL A 94 9.03 36.29 26.54
C VAL A 94 9.28 37.62 25.81
N ALA A 95 8.31 38.05 24.99
CA ALA A 95 8.39 39.32 24.27
C ALA A 95 8.55 40.55 25.18
N LYS A 96 7.87 40.56 26.34
CA LYS A 96 7.99 41.64 27.31
C LYS A 96 9.35 41.60 27.99
N THR A 97 9.79 40.44 28.46
CA THR A 97 11.07 40.28 29.16
C THR A 97 12.24 40.67 28.25
N TYR A 98 12.22 40.21 26.99
CA TYR A 98 13.28 40.53 26.05
C TYR A 98 13.27 42.00 25.61
N ARG A 99 12.08 42.60 25.44
CA ARG A 99 11.96 44.06 25.26
C ARG A 99 12.61 44.80 26.42
N ASP A 100 12.25 44.46 27.66
CA ASP A 100 12.73 45.15 28.85
C ASP A 100 14.27 45.06 28.95
N GLN A 101 14.84 43.92 28.56
CA GLN A 101 16.29 43.75 28.42
C GLN A 101 16.88 44.69 27.37
N LEU A 102 16.37 44.69 26.13
CA LEU A 102 16.92 45.53 25.04
C LEU A 102 16.81 47.03 25.33
N VAL A 103 15.75 47.45 26.03
CA VAL A 103 15.59 48.83 26.51
C VAL A 103 16.65 49.14 27.57
N ALA A 104 16.87 48.25 28.54
CA ALA A 104 17.89 48.43 29.56
C ALA A 104 19.32 48.47 28.98
N GLU A 105 19.57 47.74 27.89
CA GLU A 105 20.82 47.75 27.13
C GLU A 105 20.95 48.96 26.18
N GLY A 106 19.90 49.76 26.01
CA GLY A 106 19.87 50.92 25.13
C GLY A 106 19.88 50.59 23.63
N ILE A 107 19.56 49.34 23.27
CA ILE A 107 19.50 48.87 21.88
C ILE A 107 18.21 49.34 21.20
N VAL A 108 17.10 49.40 21.95
CA VAL A 108 15.80 49.88 21.48
C VAL A 108 15.23 50.91 22.46
N ASP A 109 14.43 51.84 21.96
CA ASP A 109 13.70 52.79 22.80
C ASP A 109 12.41 52.17 23.38
N GLU A 110 11.87 52.78 24.44
CA GLU A 110 10.63 52.30 25.11
C GLU A 110 9.40 52.34 24.19
N GLY A 111 9.34 53.29 23.25
CA GLY A 111 8.20 53.49 22.35
C GLY A 111 8.16 52.50 21.20
N ARG A 112 9.32 52.01 20.77
CA ARG A 112 9.50 51.20 19.57
C ARG A 112 8.71 49.91 19.62
N PHE A 113 8.64 49.28 20.79
CA PHE A 113 7.85 48.06 20.98
C PHE A 113 6.35 48.29 20.75
N VAL A 114 5.82 49.41 21.28
CA VAL A 114 4.41 49.77 21.11
C VAL A 114 4.11 50.08 19.65
N GLU A 115 5.01 50.80 18.98
CA GLU A 115 4.90 51.06 17.54
C GLU A 115 4.90 49.75 16.72
N MET A 116 5.82 48.82 17.00
CA MET A 116 5.88 47.54 16.30
C MET A 116 4.62 46.70 16.52
N GLN A 117 4.09 46.69 17.74
CA GLN A 117 2.84 45.98 18.05
C GLN A 117 1.65 46.61 17.32
N ALA A 118 1.53 47.94 17.34
CA ALA A 118 0.47 48.66 16.65
C ALA A 118 0.56 48.46 15.13
N ALA A 119 1.77 48.51 14.56
CA ALA A 119 1.99 48.24 13.15
C ALA A 119 1.60 46.81 12.77
N TYR A 120 1.96 45.81 13.58
CA TYR A 120 1.58 44.42 13.32
C TYR A 120 0.06 44.21 13.41
N MET A 121 -0.60 44.77 14.43
CA MET A 121 -2.06 44.72 14.53
C MET A 121 -2.73 45.38 13.32
N LYS A 122 -2.23 46.54 12.89
CA LYS A 122 -2.72 47.22 11.69
C LYS A 122 -2.61 46.34 10.45
N VAL A 123 -1.48 45.63 10.27
CA VAL A 123 -1.30 44.68 9.16
C VAL A 123 -2.33 43.53 9.24
N MET A 124 -2.61 43.02 10.44
CA MET A 124 -3.61 41.97 10.62
C MET A 124 -5.04 42.46 10.35
N ASP A 125 -5.38 43.67 10.82
CA ASP A 125 -6.69 44.28 10.58
C ASP A 125 -6.88 44.58 9.08
N GLU A 126 -5.85 45.11 8.41
CA GLU A 126 -5.86 45.34 6.96
C GLU A 126 -5.98 44.02 6.17
N ALA A 127 -5.29 42.97 6.60
CA ALA A 127 -5.39 41.65 5.97
C ALA A 127 -6.79 41.03 6.15
N GLN A 128 -7.38 41.15 7.35
CA GLN A 128 -8.74 40.68 7.62
C GLN A 128 -9.76 41.46 6.78
N ALA A 129 -9.67 42.79 6.76
CA ALA A 129 -10.55 43.63 5.96
C ALA A 129 -10.42 43.32 4.47
N LYS A 130 -9.20 43.06 3.98
CA LYS A 130 -8.97 42.59 2.61
C LYS A 130 -9.64 41.24 2.36
N ALA A 131 -9.45 40.25 3.23
CA ALA A 131 -10.05 38.92 3.06
C ALA A 131 -11.59 38.95 3.12
N GLU A 132 -12.19 39.86 3.89
CA GLU A 132 -13.64 40.09 3.93
C GLU A 132 -14.15 40.79 2.66
N ALA A 133 -13.41 41.78 2.15
CA ALA A 133 -13.80 42.54 0.96
C ALA A 133 -13.54 41.78 -0.35
N GLU A 134 -12.44 41.03 -0.40
CA GLU A 134 -11.93 40.27 -1.54
C GLU A 134 -11.54 38.86 -1.07
N PRO A 135 -12.53 37.95 -0.90
CA PRO A 135 -12.24 36.58 -0.52
C PRO A 135 -11.42 35.89 -1.63
N GLU A 136 -10.21 35.45 -1.28
CA GLU A 136 -9.36 34.65 -2.15
C GLU A 136 -9.59 33.17 -1.87
N ASP A 137 -9.66 32.35 -2.92
CA ASP A 137 -9.68 30.90 -2.78
C ASP A 137 -8.30 30.44 -2.31
N PRO A 138 -8.16 29.86 -1.10
CA PRO A 138 -6.85 29.52 -0.54
C PRO A 138 -6.26 28.24 -1.16
N ARG A 139 -6.96 27.59 -2.08
CA ARG A 139 -6.50 26.35 -2.72
C ARG A 139 -5.28 26.60 -3.57
N ILE A 140 -4.30 25.71 -3.43
CA ILE A 140 -3.10 25.69 -4.27
C ILE A 140 -3.45 24.87 -5.51
N GLU A 141 -3.12 25.38 -6.69
CA GLU A 141 -3.29 24.64 -7.95
C GLU A 141 -2.61 23.26 -7.87
N ALA A 142 -3.42 22.19 -7.92
CA ALA A 142 -2.95 20.82 -7.73
C ALA A 142 -2.07 20.29 -8.88
N PHE A 143 -2.31 20.77 -10.11
CA PHE A 143 -1.70 20.25 -11.34
C PHE A 143 -0.76 21.23 -12.05
N GLY A 144 -0.09 22.10 -11.29
CA GLY A 144 0.95 22.99 -11.81
C GLY A 144 2.35 22.34 -11.88
N SER A 145 3.28 23.01 -12.57
CA SER A 145 4.71 22.62 -12.62
C SER A 145 4.91 21.19 -13.13
N LEU A 146 5.55 20.30 -12.35
CA LEU A 146 5.81 18.91 -12.74
C LEU A 146 4.53 18.07 -12.99
N TRP A 147 3.38 18.56 -12.54
CA TRP A 147 2.07 17.91 -12.71
C TRP A 147 1.27 18.44 -13.91
N GLU A 148 1.84 19.34 -14.71
CA GLU A 148 1.19 19.88 -15.90
C GLU A 148 0.83 18.75 -16.89
N GLY A 149 -0.40 18.80 -17.42
CA GLY A 149 -0.95 17.79 -18.33
C GLY A 149 -1.64 16.60 -17.64
N LEU A 150 -1.64 16.55 -16.30
CA LEU A 150 -2.41 15.57 -15.52
C LEU A 150 -3.74 16.15 -15.05
N THR A 151 -4.69 15.26 -14.72
CA THR A 151 -6.04 15.57 -14.25
C THR A 151 -6.39 14.81 -12.97
N ASP A 152 -7.39 15.28 -12.25
CA ASP A 152 -8.04 14.56 -11.14
C ASP A 152 -9.16 13.62 -11.61
N GLU A 153 -9.66 13.83 -12.83
CA GLU A 153 -10.65 12.97 -13.48
C GLU A 153 -10.11 11.53 -13.64
N TYR A 154 -10.78 10.60 -12.96
CA TYR A 154 -10.49 9.18 -13.08
C TYR A 154 -11.21 8.57 -14.28
N ASP A 155 -10.50 7.72 -15.04
CA ASP A 155 -11.07 6.93 -16.13
C ASP A 155 -10.73 5.44 -15.95
N ILE A 156 -11.76 4.61 -15.85
CA ILE A 156 -11.65 3.15 -15.71
C ILE A 156 -11.31 2.45 -17.04
N THR A 157 -11.44 3.16 -18.15
CA THR A 157 -11.26 2.60 -19.50
C THR A 157 -9.85 2.05 -19.66
N SER A 158 -9.75 0.85 -20.23
CA SER A 158 -8.47 0.24 -20.54
C SER A 158 -7.73 1.06 -21.59
N ILE A 159 -6.44 1.29 -21.36
CA ILE A 159 -5.56 2.00 -22.30
C ILE A 159 -4.55 1.04 -22.92
N GLU A 160 -4.20 1.29 -24.18
CA GLU A 160 -3.14 0.56 -24.88
C GLU A 160 -1.81 0.77 -24.16
N THR A 161 -1.22 -0.32 -23.68
CA THR A 161 0.05 -0.33 -22.95
C THR A 161 0.98 -1.41 -23.48
N GLY A 162 0.65 -2.03 -24.61
CA GLY A 162 1.58 -2.87 -25.36
C GLY A 162 2.83 -2.09 -25.76
N ILE A 163 3.91 -2.83 -26.04
CA ILE A 163 5.16 -2.28 -26.56
C ILE A 163 5.49 -2.90 -27.90
N ASP A 164 6.22 -2.20 -28.75
CA ASP A 164 6.67 -2.79 -30.00
C ASP A 164 7.64 -3.96 -29.74
N ARG A 165 7.80 -4.82 -30.77
CA ARG A 165 8.60 -6.03 -30.68
C ARG A 165 10.09 -5.74 -30.41
N ASP A 166 10.62 -4.65 -30.98
CA ASP A 166 12.03 -4.31 -30.85
C ASP A 166 12.32 -3.86 -29.41
N THR A 167 11.46 -3.03 -28.83
CA THR A 167 11.52 -2.64 -27.41
C THR A 167 11.39 -3.85 -26.49
N PHE A 168 10.47 -4.78 -26.79
CA PHE A 168 10.32 -6.01 -26.02
C PHE A 168 11.59 -6.85 -25.99
N ASP A 169 12.17 -7.12 -27.16
CA ASP A 169 13.39 -7.93 -27.29
C ASP A 169 14.59 -7.23 -26.65
N GLU A 170 14.75 -5.92 -26.84
CA GLU A 170 15.83 -5.14 -26.23
C GLU A 170 15.78 -5.18 -24.70
N VAL A 171 14.59 -4.98 -24.11
CA VAL A 171 14.43 -5.06 -22.66
C VAL A 171 14.73 -6.47 -22.17
N PHE A 172 14.19 -7.50 -22.83
CA PHE A 172 14.42 -8.90 -22.46
C PHE A 172 15.92 -9.25 -22.49
N GLU A 173 16.63 -8.88 -23.55
CA GLU A 173 18.07 -9.10 -23.66
C GLU A 173 18.87 -8.30 -22.62
N GLY A 174 18.46 -7.06 -22.35
CA GLY A 174 19.09 -6.19 -21.37
C GLY A 174 19.01 -6.74 -19.94
N ILE A 175 17.83 -7.20 -19.49
CA ILE A 175 17.67 -7.77 -18.14
C ILE A 175 18.38 -9.13 -17.96
N GLU A 176 18.73 -9.78 -19.07
CA GLU A 176 19.48 -11.04 -19.11
C GLU A 176 21.01 -10.83 -19.21
N ARG A 177 21.44 -9.60 -19.48
CA ARG A 177 22.85 -9.24 -19.73
C ARG A 177 23.63 -9.16 -18.42
N LEU A 178 24.73 -9.90 -18.37
CA LEU A 178 25.65 -9.92 -17.24
C LEU A 178 27.07 -9.64 -17.71
N PRO A 179 27.93 -9.05 -16.85
CA PRO A 179 29.31 -8.74 -17.20
C PRO A 179 30.09 -9.99 -17.60
N GLU A 180 31.09 -9.82 -18.46
CA GLU A 180 32.02 -10.90 -18.77
C GLU A 180 32.73 -11.38 -17.49
N GLY A 181 32.81 -12.70 -17.31
CA GLY A 181 33.45 -13.30 -16.14
C GLY A 181 32.60 -13.30 -14.86
N PHE A 182 31.35 -12.81 -14.90
CA PHE A 182 30.45 -12.80 -13.73
C PHE A 182 30.26 -14.20 -13.14
N ALA A 183 30.65 -14.37 -11.87
CA ALA A 183 30.56 -15.62 -11.15
C ALA A 183 29.15 -15.81 -10.58
N HIS A 184 28.32 -16.58 -11.28
CA HIS A 184 26.94 -16.83 -10.86
C HIS A 184 26.82 -17.75 -9.65
N HIS A 185 25.81 -17.51 -8.82
CA HIS A 185 25.26 -18.55 -7.96
C HIS A 185 24.56 -19.61 -8.82
N ARG A 186 24.77 -20.90 -8.52
CA ARG A 186 24.27 -22.03 -9.32
C ARG A 186 22.75 -21.99 -9.55
N THR A 187 21.98 -21.63 -8.52
CA THR A 187 20.52 -21.54 -8.61
C THR A 187 20.07 -20.37 -9.50
N LEU A 188 20.77 -19.23 -9.43
CA LEU A 188 20.46 -18.08 -10.29
C LEU A 188 20.71 -18.42 -11.75
N LYS A 189 21.86 -19.03 -12.06
CA LYS A 189 22.18 -19.47 -13.43
C LYS A 189 21.06 -20.31 -14.04
N ARG A 190 20.53 -21.28 -13.27
CA ARG A 190 19.37 -22.10 -13.69
C ARG A 190 18.10 -21.28 -13.91
N GLY A 191 17.88 -20.23 -13.10
CA GLY A 191 16.78 -19.28 -13.28
C GLY A 191 16.86 -18.53 -14.61
N PHE A 192 18.02 -17.94 -14.92
CA PHE A 192 18.27 -17.26 -16.21
C PHE A 192 18.12 -18.24 -17.40
N GLU A 193 18.67 -19.46 -17.29
CA GLU A 193 18.49 -20.51 -18.30
C GLU A 193 17.02 -20.88 -18.52
N ASN A 194 16.23 -20.99 -17.44
CA ASN A 194 14.80 -21.26 -17.52
C ASN A 194 14.05 -20.10 -18.17
N ARG A 195 14.35 -18.84 -17.81
CA ARG A 195 13.74 -17.66 -18.41
C ARG A 195 13.94 -17.63 -19.93
N ARG A 196 15.17 -17.89 -20.40
CA ARG A 196 15.49 -18.00 -21.83
C ARG A 196 14.77 -19.15 -22.52
N LYS A 197 14.58 -20.27 -21.83
CA LYS A 197 13.81 -21.41 -22.36
C LYS A 197 12.35 -21.03 -22.56
N LEU A 198 11.73 -20.39 -21.57
CA LEU A 198 10.33 -19.96 -21.64
C LEU A 198 10.12 -18.93 -22.76
N PHE A 199 11.01 -17.94 -22.86
CA PHE A 199 10.99 -16.97 -23.96
C PHE A 199 11.03 -17.65 -25.33
N LYS A 200 11.91 -18.65 -25.52
CA LYS A 200 11.99 -19.43 -26.76
C LYS A 200 10.74 -20.27 -27.06
N SER A 201 9.95 -20.59 -26.03
CA SER A 201 8.67 -21.30 -26.18
C SER A 201 7.46 -20.37 -26.20
N ASP A 202 7.65 -19.06 -26.43
CA ASP A 202 6.58 -18.06 -26.42
C ASP A 202 5.80 -18.05 -25.08
N GLU A 203 6.50 -18.23 -23.96
CA GLU A 203 5.92 -18.15 -22.62
C GLU A 203 6.68 -17.12 -21.76
N ILE A 204 5.95 -16.23 -21.10
CA ILE A 204 6.49 -15.25 -20.16
C ILE A 204 5.89 -15.48 -18.78
N GLU A 205 6.77 -15.70 -17.80
CA GLU A 205 6.40 -15.85 -16.38
C GLU A 205 6.37 -14.51 -15.64
N TRP A 206 5.72 -14.47 -14.47
CA TRP A 206 5.39 -13.24 -13.74
C TRP A 206 6.56 -12.26 -13.57
N ALA A 207 7.70 -12.74 -13.06
CA ALA A 207 8.87 -11.90 -12.81
C ALA A 207 9.45 -11.29 -14.10
N THR A 208 9.31 -12.00 -15.23
CA THR A 208 9.73 -11.48 -16.53
C THR A 208 8.75 -10.44 -17.05
N GLY A 209 7.44 -10.67 -16.89
CA GLY A 209 6.42 -9.66 -17.22
C GLY A 209 6.58 -8.37 -16.41
N GLU A 210 6.86 -8.49 -15.10
CA GLU A 210 7.21 -7.36 -14.23
C GLU A 210 8.47 -6.62 -14.73
N ALA A 211 9.55 -7.37 -15.02
CA ALA A 211 10.79 -6.78 -15.52
C ALA A 211 10.64 -6.08 -16.88
N LEU A 212 9.82 -6.63 -17.78
CA LEU A 212 9.49 -6.03 -19.08
C LEU A 212 8.74 -4.70 -18.91
N ALA A 213 7.83 -4.62 -17.94
CA ALA A 213 7.10 -3.39 -17.66
C ALA A 213 8.04 -2.30 -17.12
N PHE A 214 8.91 -2.67 -16.19
CA PHE A 214 9.93 -1.75 -15.67
C PHE A 214 10.88 -1.30 -16.76
N GLY A 215 11.49 -2.23 -17.49
CA GLY A 215 12.46 -1.90 -18.54
C GLY A 215 11.88 -1.01 -19.64
N SER A 216 10.66 -1.30 -20.11
CA SER A 216 10.01 -0.47 -21.13
C SER A 216 9.72 0.95 -20.64
N LEU A 217 9.21 1.12 -19.41
CA LEU A 217 9.01 2.44 -18.81
C LEU A 217 10.32 3.22 -18.68
N LEU A 218 11.43 2.55 -18.35
CA LEU A 218 12.74 3.21 -18.27
C LEU A 218 13.21 3.71 -19.64
N LEU A 219 12.96 2.95 -20.70
CA LEU A 219 13.24 3.37 -22.08
C LEU A 219 12.33 4.51 -22.56
N GLU A 220 11.11 4.59 -22.03
CA GLU A 220 10.16 5.69 -22.25
C GLU A 220 10.48 6.96 -21.43
N GLY A 221 11.49 6.89 -20.55
CA GLY A 221 11.95 8.03 -19.76
C GLY A 221 11.29 8.15 -18.38
N HIS A 222 10.54 7.15 -17.93
CA HIS A 222 9.95 7.10 -16.60
C HIS A 222 10.92 6.47 -15.59
N PRO A 223 11.47 7.22 -14.62
CA PRO A 223 12.27 6.63 -13.56
C PRO A 223 11.38 5.77 -12.66
N ILE A 224 11.97 4.79 -11.99
CA ILE A 224 11.22 3.87 -11.12
C ILE A 224 11.92 3.77 -9.78
N ARG A 225 11.13 3.83 -8.70
CA ARG A 225 11.58 3.58 -7.33
C ARG A 225 10.81 2.39 -6.79
N LEU A 226 11.53 1.34 -6.37
CA LEU A 226 10.97 0.19 -5.69
C LEU A 226 11.63 0.04 -4.32
N THR A 227 10.85 0.20 -3.27
CA THR A 227 11.35 0.09 -1.88
C THR A 227 10.54 -0.94 -1.11
N GLY A 228 11.21 -1.70 -0.27
CA GLY A 228 10.58 -2.65 0.64
C GLY A 228 11.59 -3.64 1.20
N GLN A 229 11.15 -4.56 2.02
CA GLN A 229 12.05 -5.55 2.63
C GLN A 229 12.43 -6.61 1.59
N ASP A 230 13.74 -6.76 1.33
CA ASP A 230 14.32 -7.74 0.40
C ASP A 230 13.89 -7.61 -1.08
N VAL A 231 13.34 -6.46 -1.50
CA VAL A 231 12.79 -6.24 -2.86
C VAL A 231 13.80 -6.40 -3.99
N GLU A 232 15.09 -6.20 -3.72
CA GLU A 232 16.18 -6.39 -4.70
C GLU A 232 16.20 -7.83 -5.24
N ARG A 233 16.05 -8.81 -4.34
CA ARG A 233 15.92 -10.25 -4.65
C ARG A 233 14.47 -10.62 -4.91
N GLY A 234 13.55 -9.97 -4.21
CA GLY A 234 12.19 -10.41 -3.97
C GLY A 234 12.15 -11.40 -2.79
N THR A 235 11.15 -11.24 -1.91
CA THR A 235 10.90 -12.15 -0.77
C THR A 235 10.85 -13.60 -1.21
N PHE A 236 10.12 -13.87 -2.30
CA PHE A 236 9.95 -15.19 -2.88
C PHE A 236 11.09 -15.60 -3.81
N SER A 237 12.20 -14.85 -3.87
CA SER A 237 13.33 -15.10 -4.77
C SER A 237 12.91 -15.27 -6.24
N HIS A 238 12.03 -14.39 -6.71
CA HIS A 238 11.51 -14.38 -8.08
C HIS A 238 12.15 -13.28 -8.94
N ARG A 239 12.52 -12.15 -8.32
CA ARG A 239 12.77 -10.90 -9.04
C ARG A 239 14.21 -10.74 -9.50
N HIS A 240 15.16 -10.75 -8.56
CA HIS A 240 16.59 -10.63 -8.82
C HIS A 240 16.99 -9.40 -9.68
N MET A 241 16.45 -8.20 -9.38
CA MET A 241 16.87 -6.96 -10.06
C MET A 241 18.31 -6.57 -9.71
N VAL A 242 18.79 -7.01 -8.54
CA VAL A 242 20.18 -6.92 -8.14
C VAL A 242 20.74 -8.32 -8.01
N VAL A 243 21.86 -8.58 -8.68
CA VAL A 243 22.60 -9.84 -8.59
C VAL A 243 24.00 -9.58 -8.04
N HIS A 244 24.56 -10.58 -7.36
CA HIS A 244 25.86 -10.47 -6.69
C HIS A 244 26.85 -11.49 -7.26
N ASP A 245 28.01 -11.00 -7.67
CA ASP A 245 29.12 -11.84 -8.10
C ASP A 245 29.62 -12.70 -6.93
N GLN A 246 29.67 -14.01 -7.10
CA GLN A 246 29.99 -14.94 -6.01
C GLN A 246 31.47 -14.95 -5.60
N LYS A 247 32.36 -14.31 -6.36
CA LYS A 247 33.78 -14.21 -6.03
C LYS A 247 34.15 -12.87 -5.38
N THR A 248 33.49 -11.80 -5.80
CA THR A 248 33.85 -10.42 -5.43
C THR A 248 32.81 -9.72 -4.58
N ALA A 249 31.59 -10.27 -4.47
CA ALA A 249 30.41 -9.63 -3.90
C ALA A 249 29.96 -8.35 -4.62
N ALA A 250 30.54 -8.04 -5.79
CA ALA A 250 30.14 -6.90 -6.61
C ALA A 250 28.66 -7.01 -6.99
N ARG A 251 27.93 -5.91 -6.80
CA ARG A 251 26.52 -5.78 -7.16
C ARG A 251 26.41 -5.41 -8.63
N HIS A 252 25.47 -6.04 -9.33
CA HIS A 252 25.15 -5.75 -10.72
C HIS A 252 23.64 -5.62 -10.91
N MET A 253 23.22 -4.68 -11.75
CA MET A 253 21.81 -4.36 -12.02
C MET A 253 21.56 -4.30 -13.53
N PRO A 254 21.28 -5.44 -14.19
CA PRO A 254 21.09 -5.49 -15.65
C PRO A 254 20.06 -4.49 -16.18
N ILE A 255 18.99 -4.27 -15.41
CA ILE A 255 17.88 -3.38 -15.80
C ILE A 255 18.29 -1.90 -15.96
N ASN A 256 19.40 -1.47 -15.37
CA ASN A 256 19.96 -0.12 -15.53
C ASN A 256 20.96 0.01 -16.69
N GLU A 257 21.20 -1.08 -17.43
CA GLU A 257 22.18 -1.16 -18.52
C GLU A 257 21.57 -1.72 -19.81
N ILE A 258 20.26 -1.53 -20.00
CA ILE A 258 19.53 -1.91 -21.23
C ILE A 258 20.04 -1.02 -22.37
N ARG A 259 19.98 0.30 -22.20
CA ARG A 259 20.35 1.32 -23.20
C ARG A 259 21.00 2.55 -22.56
N GLU A 260 21.99 3.13 -23.22
CA GLU A 260 22.52 4.45 -22.82
C GLU A 260 21.43 5.52 -22.85
N GLY A 261 21.37 6.36 -21.81
CA GLY A 261 20.38 7.44 -21.70
C GLY A 261 19.00 7.01 -21.20
N GLN A 262 18.77 5.73 -20.89
CA GLN A 262 17.53 5.28 -20.24
C GLN A 262 17.31 5.97 -18.89
N ALA A 263 16.05 6.05 -18.43
CA ALA A 263 15.76 6.46 -17.07
C ALA A 263 16.28 5.43 -16.04
N LYS A 264 16.35 5.85 -14.78
CA LYS A 264 16.99 5.09 -13.71
C LYS A 264 16.00 4.26 -12.91
N PHE A 265 16.35 2.99 -12.68
CA PHE A 265 15.70 2.09 -11.74
C PHE A 265 16.41 2.14 -10.38
N CYS A 266 15.70 2.61 -9.37
CA CYS A 266 16.16 2.77 -7.99
C CYS A 266 15.46 1.72 -7.10
N VAL A 267 16.09 0.57 -6.89
CA VAL A 267 15.58 -0.46 -5.97
C VAL A 267 16.33 -0.45 -4.65
N HIS A 268 15.59 -0.48 -3.55
CA HIS A 268 16.14 -0.34 -2.21
C HIS A 268 15.54 -1.35 -1.25
N ASN A 269 16.39 -2.21 -0.68
CA ASN A 269 16.01 -2.95 0.52
C ASN A 269 15.81 -1.96 1.68
N SER A 270 14.59 -1.88 2.21
CA SER A 270 14.26 -1.02 3.35
C SER A 270 14.74 -1.63 4.67
N PRO A 271 14.90 -0.82 5.75
CA PRO A 271 14.88 -1.36 7.10
C PRO A 271 13.55 -2.07 7.40
N LEU A 272 13.53 -2.86 8.49
CA LEU A 272 12.32 -3.55 8.97
C LEU A 272 11.35 -2.57 9.65
N THR A 273 10.70 -1.73 8.84
CA THR A 273 9.64 -0.82 9.27
C THR A 273 8.68 -0.56 8.12
N GLU A 274 7.39 -0.77 8.36
CA GLU A 274 6.34 -0.49 7.39
C GLU A 274 5.89 0.96 7.50
N GLN A 275 5.65 1.46 8.71
CA GLN A 275 5.09 2.80 8.93
C GLN A 275 5.97 3.93 8.38
N ALA A 276 7.25 3.94 8.75
CA ALA A 276 8.17 4.99 8.31
C ALA A 276 8.50 4.85 6.82
N CYS A 277 8.69 3.62 6.33
CA CYS A 277 9.00 3.37 4.94
C CYS A 277 7.85 3.75 4.02
N LEU A 278 6.61 3.32 4.31
CA LEU A 278 5.45 3.67 3.49
C LEU A 278 5.17 5.17 3.54
N GLY A 279 5.34 5.82 4.70
CA GLY A 279 5.23 7.27 4.82
C GLY A 279 6.27 8.01 3.98
N PHE A 280 7.51 7.51 3.92
CA PHE A 280 8.56 8.05 3.07
C PHE A 280 8.21 7.91 1.59
N GLU A 281 7.77 6.72 1.14
CA GLU A 281 7.40 6.50 -0.27
C GLU A 281 6.16 7.29 -0.68
N TYR A 282 5.19 7.48 0.23
CA TYR A 282 4.08 8.40 0.00
C TYR A 282 4.59 9.83 -0.23
N GLY A 283 5.48 10.35 0.63
CA GLY A 283 6.11 11.66 0.44
C GLY A 283 6.84 11.77 -0.91
N TYR A 284 7.57 10.73 -1.30
CA TYR A 284 8.24 10.69 -2.60
C TYR A 284 7.24 10.76 -3.77
N SER A 285 6.11 10.04 -3.68
CA SER A 285 5.07 10.02 -4.72
C SER A 285 4.40 11.37 -5.00
N LEU A 286 4.52 12.34 -4.08
CA LEU A 286 3.98 13.69 -4.26
C LEU A 286 4.91 14.61 -5.07
N THR A 287 6.15 14.18 -5.35
CA THR A 287 7.18 15.05 -5.93
C THR A 287 7.14 15.10 -7.45
N ASP A 288 7.56 14.03 -8.14
CA ASP A 288 7.55 13.92 -9.60
C ASP A 288 6.52 12.84 -10.04
N PRO A 289 5.39 13.23 -10.66
CA PRO A 289 4.36 12.28 -11.09
C PRO A 289 4.78 11.44 -12.30
N ARG A 290 5.95 11.70 -12.89
CA ARG A 290 6.52 10.93 -14.00
C ARG A 290 7.41 9.79 -13.50
N MET A 291 7.63 9.70 -12.19
CA MET A 291 8.33 8.59 -11.56
C MET A 291 7.34 7.56 -11.02
N LEU A 292 7.53 6.29 -11.35
CA LEU A 292 6.76 5.20 -10.76
C LEU A 292 7.32 4.89 -9.37
N ILE A 293 6.51 5.10 -8.33
CA ILE A 293 6.89 4.80 -6.95
C ILE A 293 6.13 3.55 -6.48
N ILE A 294 6.88 2.53 -6.05
CA ILE A 294 6.35 1.26 -5.59
C ILE A 294 6.88 0.97 -4.18
N TRP A 295 5.97 0.67 -3.27
CA TRP A 295 6.29 0.04 -2.00
C TRP A 295 5.81 -1.40 -1.99
N GLU A 296 6.69 -2.35 -1.66
CA GLU A 296 6.35 -3.78 -1.57
C GLU A 296 6.46 -4.27 -0.13
N ALA A 297 5.36 -4.83 0.38
CA ALA A 297 5.35 -5.53 1.66
C ALA A 297 5.98 -6.92 1.49
N GLN A 298 6.68 -7.42 2.53
CA GLN A 298 7.25 -8.78 2.48
C GLN A 298 6.14 -9.85 2.33
N PHE A 299 5.08 -9.69 3.12
CA PHE A 299 3.76 -10.29 2.92
C PHE A 299 2.73 -9.19 3.09
N GLY A 300 1.61 -9.26 2.36
CA GLY A 300 0.59 -8.23 2.41
C GLY A 300 0.01 -8.03 3.81
N ASP A 301 0.02 -9.07 4.63
CA ASP A 301 -0.45 -9.08 6.02
C ASP A 301 0.18 -7.98 6.88
N PHE A 302 1.42 -7.59 6.60
CA PHE A 302 2.19 -6.62 7.40
C PHE A 302 1.88 -5.15 7.10
N VAL A 303 1.10 -4.86 6.06
CA VAL A 303 0.72 -3.48 5.72
C VAL A 303 -0.03 -2.77 6.86
N ASN A 304 -0.64 -3.52 7.76
CA ASN A 304 -1.31 -3.01 8.95
C ASN A 304 -0.38 -2.24 9.90
N GLY A 305 0.94 -2.51 9.88
CA GLY A 305 1.93 -1.71 10.62
C GLY A 305 1.97 -0.25 10.16
N ALA A 306 1.53 0.03 8.93
CA ALA A 306 1.47 1.36 8.34
C ALA A 306 0.04 1.90 8.19
N GLN A 307 -0.94 1.38 8.97
CA GLN A 307 -2.36 1.72 8.79
C GLN A 307 -2.64 3.24 8.84
N VAL A 308 -1.93 4.00 9.69
CA VAL A 308 -2.08 5.46 9.73
C VAL A 308 -1.74 6.12 8.39
N ILE A 309 -0.73 5.61 7.68
CA ILE A 309 -0.36 6.11 6.35
C ILE A 309 -1.43 5.74 5.32
N VAL A 310 -1.97 4.52 5.40
CA VAL A 310 -3.07 4.08 4.53
C VAL A 310 -4.30 4.98 4.73
N ASP A 311 -4.77 5.14 5.96
CA ASP A 311 -6.03 5.83 6.28
C ASP A 311 -5.90 7.34 6.04
N GLN A 312 -4.84 7.95 6.59
CA GLN A 312 -4.72 9.40 6.68
C GLN A 312 -3.97 10.02 5.50
N PHE A 313 -3.43 9.23 4.58
CA PHE A 313 -2.74 9.77 3.41
C PHE A 313 -3.22 9.06 2.15
N ILE A 314 -2.91 7.78 1.98
CA ILE A 314 -3.18 7.07 0.73
C ILE A 314 -4.67 7.09 0.36
N ALA A 315 -5.57 6.78 1.30
CA ALA A 315 -7.00 6.68 1.01
C ALA A 315 -7.73 8.05 1.00
N SER A 316 -7.14 9.13 1.53
CA SER A 316 -7.92 10.34 1.83
C SER A 316 -7.24 11.67 1.49
N ALA A 317 -5.95 11.68 1.12
CA ALA A 317 -5.22 12.91 0.87
C ALA A 317 -5.78 13.72 -0.29
N GLU A 318 -6.19 13.06 -1.37
CA GLU A 318 -6.77 13.75 -2.52
C GLU A 318 -8.03 14.53 -2.12
N LYS A 319 -8.93 13.93 -1.33
CA LYS A 319 -10.13 14.61 -0.86
C LYS A 319 -9.86 15.71 0.15
N LYS A 320 -8.90 15.51 1.06
CA LYS A 320 -8.62 16.45 2.15
C LYS A 320 -7.76 17.63 1.72
N TRP A 321 -6.85 17.40 0.79
CA TRP A 321 -5.74 18.31 0.49
C TRP A 321 -5.52 18.51 -1.01
N GLU A 322 -6.37 17.96 -1.88
CA GLU A 322 -6.23 18.03 -3.34
C GLU A 322 -4.84 17.54 -3.80
N ARG A 323 -4.33 16.48 -3.13
CA ARG A 323 -3.06 15.85 -3.44
C ARG A 323 -3.26 14.47 -4.07
N SER A 324 -3.05 14.39 -5.38
CA SER A 324 -2.97 13.14 -6.10
C SER A 324 -1.64 12.42 -5.82
N SER A 325 -1.65 11.09 -5.96
CA SER A 325 -0.47 10.25 -5.72
C SER A 325 -0.50 9.03 -6.64
N GLY A 326 0.63 8.74 -7.29
CA GLY A 326 0.80 7.56 -8.13
C GLY A 326 1.35 6.34 -7.38
N LEU A 327 1.39 6.36 -6.04
CA LEU A 327 2.03 5.32 -5.24
C LEU A 327 1.36 3.95 -5.46
N ALA A 328 2.15 2.94 -5.82
CA ALA A 328 1.71 1.56 -5.92
C ALA A 328 2.14 0.74 -4.68
N LEU A 329 1.21 -0.03 -4.11
CA LEU A 329 1.44 -0.97 -3.02
C LEU A 329 1.36 -2.39 -3.55
N PHE A 330 2.47 -3.11 -3.51
CA PHE A 330 2.50 -4.54 -3.84
C PHE A 330 2.39 -5.34 -2.56
N LEU A 331 1.26 -6.05 -2.41
CA LEU A 331 0.88 -6.74 -1.19
C LEU A 331 0.75 -8.24 -1.47
N PRO A 332 1.76 -9.08 -1.16
CA PRO A 332 1.69 -10.51 -1.44
C PRO A 332 0.50 -11.16 -0.73
N HIS A 333 -0.38 -11.80 -1.50
CA HIS A 333 -1.69 -12.26 -1.05
C HIS A 333 -2.02 -13.66 -1.59
N GLY A 334 -2.74 -14.46 -0.79
CA GLY A 334 -3.30 -15.75 -1.18
C GLY A 334 -3.28 -16.76 -0.03
N ASN A 335 -4.37 -17.51 0.14
CA ASN A 335 -4.47 -18.59 1.11
C ASN A 335 -3.75 -19.84 0.60
N GLU A 336 -2.59 -20.13 1.17
CA GLU A 336 -1.67 -21.21 0.74
C GLU A 336 -1.22 -22.09 1.93
N GLY A 337 -1.97 -22.06 3.03
CA GLY A 337 -1.69 -22.89 4.21
C GLY A 337 -0.47 -22.46 5.04
N LEU A 338 -0.02 -21.21 4.89
CA LEU A 338 1.13 -20.64 5.61
C LEU A 338 0.76 -19.98 6.97
N GLY A 339 -0.52 -20.01 7.33
CA GLY A 339 -1.03 -19.43 8.57
C GLY A 339 -1.46 -17.97 8.44
N PRO A 340 -1.94 -17.40 9.56
CA PRO A 340 -2.74 -16.16 9.54
C PRO A 340 -1.98 -14.88 9.19
N GLU A 341 -0.66 -14.85 9.36
CA GLU A 341 0.19 -13.69 9.02
C GLU A 341 0.90 -13.82 7.66
N HIS A 342 0.51 -14.79 6.83
CA HIS A 342 1.13 -15.04 5.52
C HIS A 342 0.10 -15.37 4.43
N SER A 343 -1.14 -14.90 4.60
CA SER A 343 -2.27 -15.30 3.76
C SER A 343 -3.07 -14.12 3.21
N SER A 344 -3.27 -13.06 4.00
CA SER A 344 -4.20 -11.98 3.68
C SER A 344 -3.58 -10.60 3.78
N ALA A 345 -3.55 -9.90 2.64
CA ALA A 345 -3.31 -8.45 2.60
C ALA A 345 -4.49 -7.61 3.14
N ARG A 346 -5.54 -8.27 3.65
CA ARG A 346 -6.79 -7.65 4.10
C ARG A 346 -7.43 -6.78 3.03
N LEU A 347 -7.59 -7.38 1.85
CA LEU A 347 -8.27 -6.79 0.68
C LEU A 347 -9.56 -6.07 1.10
N GLU A 348 -10.36 -6.67 1.99
CA GLU A 348 -11.62 -6.09 2.49
C GLU A 348 -11.46 -4.70 3.09
N ARG A 349 -10.30 -4.38 3.68
CA ARG A 349 -10.04 -3.09 4.32
C ARG A 349 -9.79 -1.99 3.30
N PHE A 350 -9.05 -2.29 2.23
CA PHE A 350 -8.85 -1.34 1.13
C PHE A 350 -10.16 -1.10 0.38
N LEU A 351 -10.98 -2.14 0.19
CA LEU A 351 -12.30 -2.01 -0.41
C LEU A 351 -13.27 -1.19 0.47
N GLN A 352 -13.21 -1.35 1.80
CA GLN A 352 -13.99 -0.52 2.72
C GLN A 352 -13.60 0.96 2.65
N LEU A 353 -12.32 1.25 2.45
CA LEU A 353 -11.80 2.60 2.29
C LEU A 353 -12.02 3.17 0.88
N SER A 354 -12.48 2.37 -0.09
CA SER A 354 -12.64 2.79 -1.49
C SER A 354 -13.94 3.56 -1.68
N ALA A 355 -13.84 4.81 -2.10
CA ALA A 355 -14.96 5.70 -2.40
C ALA A 355 -14.49 6.85 -3.30
N ASP A 356 -15.37 7.39 -4.15
CA ASP A 356 -15.06 8.59 -4.97
C ASP A 356 -13.77 8.40 -5.80
N GLU A 357 -13.56 7.18 -6.31
CA GLU A 357 -12.37 6.75 -7.07
C GLU A 357 -11.01 7.09 -6.44
N ASN A 358 -10.96 7.19 -5.11
CA ASN A 358 -9.78 7.58 -4.35
C ASN A 358 -8.57 6.64 -4.52
N MET A 359 -8.79 5.37 -4.85
CA MET A 359 -7.74 4.39 -5.12
C MET A 359 -8.22 3.30 -6.06
N VAL A 360 -7.25 2.61 -6.67
CA VAL A 360 -7.48 1.47 -7.55
C VAL A 360 -7.02 0.20 -6.85
N VAL A 361 -7.89 -0.81 -6.73
CA VAL A 361 -7.59 -2.09 -6.08
C VAL A 361 -7.68 -3.23 -7.09
N CYS A 362 -6.55 -3.90 -7.31
CA CYS A 362 -6.39 -4.94 -8.34
C CYS A 362 -5.83 -6.24 -7.77
N SER A 363 -6.18 -7.36 -8.39
CA SER A 363 -5.69 -8.70 -8.09
C SER A 363 -5.35 -9.43 -9.40
N PRO A 364 -4.23 -9.04 -10.05
CA PRO A 364 -3.88 -9.57 -11.37
C PRO A 364 -3.61 -11.07 -11.32
N THR A 365 -4.06 -11.82 -12.34
CA THR A 365 -3.89 -13.29 -12.36
C THR A 365 -2.89 -13.80 -13.39
N ARG A 366 -2.46 -12.97 -14.35
CA ARG A 366 -1.54 -13.37 -15.45
C ARG A 366 -0.30 -12.48 -15.53
N ALA A 367 0.79 -13.02 -16.07
CA ALA A 367 2.02 -12.27 -16.30
C ALA A 367 1.83 -11.03 -17.20
N SER A 368 0.95 -11.09 -18.21
CA SER A 368 0.62 -9.91 -19.02
C SER A 368 -0.18 -8.86 -18.25
N GLN A 369 -1.02 -9.27 -17.29
CA GLN A 369 -1.84 -8.34 -16.51
C GLN A 369 -0.98 -7.48 -15.59
N ILE A 370 0.01 -8.06 -14.88
CA ILE A 370 0.93 -7.24 -14.07
C ILE A 370 1.76 -6.30 -14.95
N PHE A 371 2.15 -6.74 -16.16
CA PHE A 371 2.87 -5.89 -17.12
C PHE A 371 2.06 -4.65 -17.50
N HIS A 372 0.82 -4.86 -17.96
CA HIS A 372 -0.04 -3.77 -18.36
C HIS A 372 -0.46 -2.90 -17.18
N LEU A 373 -0.67 -3.48 -15.99
CA LEU A 373 -1.06 -2.74 -14.79
C LEU A 373 0.02 -1.72 -14.37
N ILE A 374 1.27 -2.16 -14.37
CA ILE A 374 2.43 -1.30 -14.05
C ILE A 374 2.54 -0.15 -15.06
N ARG A 375 2.43 -0.45 -16.36
CA ARG A 375 2.51 0.57 -17.41
C ARG A 375 1.31 1.51 -17.39
N ARG A 376 0.12 0.99 -17.11
CA ARG A 376 -1.12 1.79 -16.96
C ARG A 376 -0.94 2.89 -15.93
N GLN A 377 -0.30 2.59 -14.80
CA GLN A 377 -0.07 3.56 -13.72
C GLN A 377 0.68 4.83 -14.19
N MET A 378 1.54 4.71 -15.20
CA MET A 378 2.32 5.82 -15.74
C MET A 378 1.69 6.46 -16.97
N ASN A 379 1.04 5.64 -17.82
CA ASN A 379 0.52 6.07 -19.12
C ASN A 379 -0.89 6.69 -19.04
N GLN A 380 -1.54 6.65 -17.87
CA GLN A 380 -2.79 7.38 -17.64
C GLN A 380 -2.56 8.88 -17.43
N SER A 381 -3.58 9.68 -17.72
CA SER A 381 -3.59 11.14 -17.54
C SER A 381 -3.81 11.59 -16.09
N PHE A 382 -3.91 10.67 -15.14
CA PHE A 382 -4.12 10.95 -13.72
C PHE A 382 -3.19 10.08 -12.86
N ARG A 383 -3.15 10.37 -11.55
CA ARG A 383 -2.42 9.56 -10.57
C ARG A 383 -3.32 9.22 -9.38
N LYS A 384 -3.72 7.95 -9.29
CA LYS A 384 -4.38 7.39 -8.12
C LYS A 384 -3.47 6.34 -7.47
N PRO A 385 -3.52 6.17 -6.13
CA PRO A 385 -2.87 5.06 -5.49
C PRO A 385 -3.34 3.72 -6.04
N LEU A 386 -2.40 2.80 -6.25
CA LEU A 386 -2.66 1.49 -6.81
C LEU A 386 -2.36 0.41 -5.78
N ILE A 387 -3.38 -0.32 -5.34
CA ILE A 387 -3.27 -1.43 -4.40
C ILE A 387 -3.29 -2.74 -5.18
N VAL A 388 -2.20 -3.49 -5.14
CA VAL A 388 -2.04 -4.75 -5.89
C VAL A 388 -1.98 -5.92 -4.93
N MET A 389 -2.95 -6.82 -5.00
CA MET A 389 -2.88 -8.15 -4.41
C MET A 389 -1.89 -8.98 -5.23
N SER A 390 -0.60 -8.79 -4.95
CA SER A 390 0.48 -9.45 -5.68
C SER A 390 0.56 -10.94 -5.33
N PRO A 391 1.01 -11.81 -6.25
CA PRO A 391 0.95 -13.24 -6.03
C PRO A 391 2.11 -13.80 -5.21
N LYS A 392 1.90 -15.02 -4.72
CA LYS A 392 2.93 -15.87 -4.11
C LYS A 392 3.17 -17.13 -4.95
N SER A 393 2.26 -18.11 -4.93
CA SER A 393 2.35 -19.32 -5.76
C SER A 393 2.31 -19.04 -7.26
N MET A 394 1.51 -18.06 -7.71
CA MET A 394 1.38 -17.74 -9.14
C MET A 394 2.65 -17.17 -9.76
N LEU A 395 3.68 -16.82 -8.96
CA LEU A 395 4.99 -16.44 -9.47
C LEU A 395 5.65 -17.56 -10.29
N ARG A 396 5.26 -18.82 -10.07
CA ARG A 396 5.84 -20.01 -10.71
C ARG A 396 4.81 -20.94 -11.36
N LEU A 397 3.51 -20.62 -11.24
CA LEU A 397 2.45 -21.45 -11.78
C LEU A 397 2.48 -21.39 -13.33
N PRO A 398 2.60 -22.51 -14.06
CA PRO A 398 2.61 -22.47 -15.52
C PRO A 398 1.36 -21.82 -16.13
N ALA A 399 0.20 -22.05 -15.52
CA ALA A 399 -1.07 -21.49 -15.98
C ALA A 399 -1.17 -19.95 -15.86
N SER A 400 -0.31 -19.30 -15.06
CA SER A 400 -0.27 -17.83 -14.96
C SER A 400 0.65 -17.16 -15.97
N ARG A 401 1.38 -17.94 -16.77
CA ARG A 401 2.23 -17.42 -17.85
C ARG A 401 1.38 -16.79 -18.95
N SER A 402 2.01 -15.98 -19.79
CA SER A 402 1.34 -15.33 -20.91
C SER A 402 2.21 -15.41 -22.17
N PRO A 403 1.61 -15.55 -23.37
CA PRO A 403 2.37 -15.52 -24.62
C PRO A 403 2.88 -14.12 -24.93
N ILE A 404 3.95 -13.99 -25.73
CA ILE A 404 4.60 -12.71 -26.03
C ILE A 404 3.62 -11.73 -26.67
N SER A 405 2.70 -12.22 -27.51
CA SER A 405 1.66 -11.40 -28.17
C SER A 405 0.83 -10.56 -27.20
N ARG A 406 0.65 -11.02 -25.95
CA ARG A 406 -0.08 -10.30 -24.89
C ARG A 406 0.71 -9.18 -24.25
N PHE A 407 1.97 -8.97 -24.61
CA PHE A 407 2.80 -7.83 -24.17
C PHE A 407 2.98 -6.82 -25.30
N LEU A 408 2.77 -7.23 -26.55
CA LEU A 408 2.97 -6.38 -27.71
C LEU A 408 1.75 -5.50 -28.04
N THR A 409 0.56 -5.97 -27.67
CA THR A 409 -0.71 -5.30 -27.95
C THR A 409 -1.68 -5.47 -26.80
N GLY A 410 -2.58 -4.51 -26.64
CA GLY A 410 -3.62 -4.49 -25.65
C GLY A 410 -3.26 -3.69 -24.40
N GLY A 411 -4.10 -3.85 -23.39
CA GLY A 411 -4.01 -3.14 -22.13
C GLY A 411 -4.45 -4.00 -20.96
N TYR A 412 -4.43 -3.41 -19.77
CA TYR A 412 -4.91 -4.07 -18.57
C TYR A 412 -6.41 -4.35 -18.71
N VAL A 413 -6.80 -5.61 -18.57
CA VAL A 413 -8.21 -6.01 -18.69
C VAL A 413 -8.82 -6.03 -17.28
N ASN A 414 -9.82 -5.18 -17.02
CA ASN A 414 -10.46 -5.07 -15.71
C ASN A 414 -11.23 -6.35 -15.32
N VAL A 415 -11.89 -6.97 -16.29
CA VAL A 415 -12.65 -8.22 -16.12
C VAL A 415 -12.30 -9.18 -17.25
N ILE A 416 -11.72 -10.33 -16.93
CA ILE A 416 -11.37 -11.35 -17.92
C ILE A 416 -12.49 -12.38 -17.99
N ASP A 417 -13.08 -12.53 -19.17
CA ASP A 417 -14.06 -13.56 -19.46
C ASP A 417 -13.44 -14.98 -19.43
N ASP A 418 -14.28 -16.01 -19.49
CA ASP A 418 -13.83 -17.40 -19.53
C ASP A 418 -13.08 -17.69 -20.83
N THR A 419 -11.76 -17.88 -20.70
CA THR A 419 -10.87 -17.92 -21.86
C THR A 419 -11.03 -19.18 -22.69
N ARG A 420 -11.69 -20.21 -22.16
CA ARG A 420 -11.96 -21.45 -22.92
C ARG A 420 -12.76 -21.20 -24.20
N PHE A 421 -13.66 -20.21 -24.20
CA PHE A 421 -14.50 -19.93 -25.37
C PHE A 421 -13.69 -19.33 -26.51
N ASP A 422 -12.66 -18.55 -26.20
CA ASP A 422 -11.78 -17.94 -27.20
C ASP A 422 -10.62 -18.88 -27.58
N GLU A 423 -10.16 -19.74 -26.64
CA GLU A 423 -8.99 -20.61 -26.81
C GLU A 423 -9.35 -21.99 -27.40
N SER A 424 -10.47 -22.59 -26.98
CA SER A 424 -10.86 -23.97 -27.33
C SER A 424 -12.23 -24.09 -27.99
N GLY A 425 -12.96 -22.97 -28.09
CA GLY A 425 -14.37 -22.97 -28.51
C GLY A 425 -15.31 -23.48 -27.41
N GLY A 426 -16.60 -23.33 -27.63
CA GLY A 426 -17.64 -23.76 -26.69
C GLY A 426 -18.97 -23.07 -26.96
N ASP A 427 -20.04 -23.66 -26.44
CA ASP A 427 -21.38 -23.08 -26.54
C ASP A 427 -21.67 -22.22 -25.31
N ARG A 428 -21.76 -20.90 -25.51
CA ARG A 428 -22.11 -19.96 -24.44
C ARG A 428 -23.57 -20.10 -24.01
N ASP A 429 -24.44 -20.61 -24.88
CA ASP A 429 -25.85 -20.85 -24.58
C ASP A 429 -26.05 -22.08 -23.68
N ALA A 430 -25.04 -22.96 -23.59
CA ALA A 430 -25.03 -24.10 -22.68
C ALA A 430 -24.69 -23.70 -21.23
N VAL A 431 -24.20 -22.48 -21.00
CA VAL A 431 -23.86 -21.98 -19.66
C VAL A 431 -25.14 -21.79 -18.84
N ARG A 432 -25.12 -22.31 -17.61
CA ARG A 432 -26.18 -22.20 -16.60
C ARG A 432 -25.69 -21.48 -15.34
N GLN A 433 -24.39 -21.54 -15.05
CA GLN A 433 -23.78 -20.85 -13.91
C GLN A 433 -22.61 -19.99 -14.38
N VAL A 434 -22.56 -18.74 -13.93
CA VAL A 434 -21.38 -17.89 -14.07
C VAL A 434 -20.71 -17.73 -12.71
N ILE A 435 -19.45 -18.18 -12.60
CA ILE A 435 -18.62 -17.96 -11.42
C ILE A 435 -17.80 -16.69 -11.61
N LEU A 436 -18.01 -15.73 -10.71
CA LEU A 436 -17.14 -14.57 -10.52
C LEU A 436 -16.10 -14.90 -9.45
N CYS A 437 -14.84 -14.61 -9.71
CA CYS A 437 -13.75 -14.76 -8.74
C CYS A 437 -12.64 -13.74 -8.97
N SER A 438 -11.68 -13.65 -8.06
CA SER A 438 -10.51 -12.79 -8.21
C SER A 438 -9.26 -13.47 -7.67
N GLY A 439 -8.09 -13.16 -8.26
CA GLY A 439 -6.82 -13.73 -7.83
C GLY A 439 -6.69 -15.24 -8.08
N LYS A 440 -5.88 -15.90 -7.24
CA LYS A 440 -5.38 -17.25 -7.52
C LYS A 440 -6.45 -18.35 -7.54
N VAL A 441 -7.57 -18.16 -6.83
CA VAL A 441 -8.63 -19.18 -6.69
C VAL A 441 -9.17 -19.62 -8.06
N TYR A 442 -9.11 -18.73 -9.06
CA TYR A 442 -9.43 -19.05 -10.45
C TYR A 442 -8.74 -20.34 -10.95
N TYR A 443 -7.45 -20.51 -10.66
CA TYR A 443 -6.68 -21.64 -11.18
C TYR A 443 -7.13 -22.98 -10.58
N ASP A 444 -7.48 -22.99 -9.29
CA ASP A 444 -7.98 -24.18 -8.61
C ASP A 444 -9.36 -24.58 -9.15
N LEU A 445 -10.23 -23.59 -9.36
CA LEU A 445 -11.57 -23.76 -9.92
C LEU A 445 -11.50 -24.26 -11.36
N ALA A 446 -10.72 -23.58 -12.23
CA ALA A 446 -10.58 -23.93 -13.63
C ALA A 446 -10.04 -25.35 -13.80
N ASN A 447 -9.01 -25.71 -13.04
CA ASN A 447 -8.46 -27.06 -13.06
C ASN A 447 -9.51 -28.12 -12.68
N ARG A 448 -10.34 -27.87 -11.65
CA ARG A 448 -11.43 -28.80 -11.30
C ARG A 448 -12.46 -28.90 -12.42
N ARG A 449 -12.96 -27.77 -12.93
CA ARG A 449 -13.96 -27.72 -14.02
C ARG A 449 -13.51 -28.53 -15.22
N ASP A 450 -12.25 -28.37 -15.63
CA ASP A 450 -11.70 -29.04 -16.80
C ASP A 450 -11.49 -30.53 -16.53
N THR A 451 -11.13 -30.91 -15.30
CA THR A 451 -11.01 -32.33 -14.88
C THR A 451 -12.35 -33.07 -14.92
N VAL A 452 -13.45 -32.39 -14.57
CA VAL A 452 -14.80 -32.98 -14.61
C VAL A 452 -15.57 -32.67 -15.90
N ASP A 453 -14.92 -32.01 -16.86
CA ASP A 453 -15.43 -31.64 -18.18
C ASP A 453 -16.78 -30.89 -18.18
N ARG A 454 -17.00 -30.02 -17.17
CA ARG A 454 -18.26 -29.25 -17.06
C ARG A 454 -18.32 -28.13 -18.10
N LYS A 455 -19.37 -28.13 -18.92
CA LYS A 455 -19.58 -27.14 -20.01
C LYS A 455 -20.54 -26.01 -19.63
N ASP A 456 -21.40 -26.25 -18.65
CA ASP A 456 -22.45 -25.36 -18.17
C ASP A 456 -21.97 -24.32 -17.13
N VAL A 457 -20.68 -24.32 -16.76
CA VAL A 457 -20.09 -23.35 -15.82
C VAL A 457 -19.07 -22.46 -16.51
N ALA A 458 -19.33 -21.16 -16.57
CA ALA A 458 -18.38 -20.15 -17.04
C ALA A 458 -17.59 -19.54 -15.87
N MET A 459 -16.31 -19.21 -16.10
CA MET A 459 -15.44 -18.59 -15.09
C MET A 459 -14.95 -17.22 -15.53
N VAL A 460 -15.36 -16.19 -14.78
CA VAL A 460 -15.06 -14.79 -15.05
C VAL A 460 -14.21 -14.24 -13.90
N ARG A 461 -13.08 -13.61 -14.24
CA ARG A 461 -12.15 -13.03 -13.28
C ARG A 461 -12.32 -11.53 -13.18
N LEU A 462 -12.51 -11.05 -11.95
CA LEU A 462 -12.47 -9.64 -11.60
C LEU A 462 -11.02 -9.27 -11.26
N GLU A 463 -10.30 -8.69 -12.22
CA GLU A 463 -8.89 -8.32 -12.06
C GLU A 463 -8.77 -6.95 -11.37
N GLN A 464 -9.62 -5.99 -11.73
CA GLN A 464 -9.82 -4.76 -10.97
C GLN A 464 -11.11 -4.87 -10.17
N ILE A 465 -11.00 -4.72 -8.85
CA ILE A 465 -12.12 -4.85 -7.91
C ILE A 465 -12.71 -3.47 -7.61
N ALA A 466 -11.85 -2.48 -7.34
CA ALA A 466 -12.26 -1.10 -7.10
C ALA A 466 -11.47 -0.13 -8.00
N PRO A 467 -12.09 0.93 -8.53
CA PRO A 467 -13.55 1.10 -8.70
C PRO A 467 -14.18 -0.08 -9.45
N PHE A 468 -15.43 -0.42 -9.11
CA PHE A 468 -16.10 -1.62 -9.64
C PHE A 468 -16.40 -1.47 -11.13
N PRO A 469 -15.91 -2.37 -12.00
CA PRO A 469 -16.07 -2.27 -13.45
C PRO A 469 -17.45 -2.77 -13.92
N ALA A 470 -18.52 -2.13 -13.47
CA ALA A 470 -19.90 -2.54 -13.71
C ALA A 470 -20.21 -2.77 -15.21
N GLY A 471 -19.78 -1.86 -16.08
CA GLY A 471 -19.98 -1.98 -17.53
C GLY A 471 -19.31 -3.21 -18.15
N ASP A 472 -18.11 -3.57 -17.67
CA ASP A 472 -17.38 -4.75 -18.15
C ASP A 472 -18.03 -6.04 -17.66
N VAL A 473 -18.41 -6.09 -16.38
CA VAL A 473 -19.13 -7.22 -15.79
C VAL A 473 -20.45 -7.46 -16.52
N LYS A 474 -21.27 -6.42 -16.69
CA LYS A 474 -22.55 -6.52 -17.40
C LYS A 474 -22.37 -7.06 -18.82
N ARG A 475 -21.44 -6.48 -19.57
CA ARG A 475 -21.15 -6.89 -20.96
C ARG A 475 -20.71 -8.35 -21.06
N ILE A 476 -19.97 -8.87 -20.08
CA ILE A 476 -19.58 -10.28 -20.04
C ILE A 476 -20.77 -11.17 -19.70
N LEU A 477 -21.58 -10.80 -18.70
CA LEU A 477 -22.78 -11.57 -18.32
C LEU A 477 -23.80 -11.65 -19.48
N ASP A 478 -23.96 -10.57 -20.25
CA ASP A 478 -24.81 -10.52 -21.45
C ASP A 478 -24.37 -11.54 -22.53
N ARG A 479 -23.14 -12.06 -22.49
CA ARG A 479 -22.65 -13.12 -23.40
C ARG A 479 -23.13 -14.52 -23.01
N TYR A 480 -23.79 -14.68 -21.86
CA TYR A 480 -24.29 -15.95 -21.34
C TYR A 480 -25.81 -15.87 -21.15
N PRO A 481 -26.61 -15.86 -22.23
CA PRO A 481 -28.03 -15.51 -22.16
C PRO A 481 -28.89 -16.48 -21.35
N ASN A 482 -28.41 -17.71 -21.13
CA ASN A 482 -29.12 -18.77 -20.42
C ASN A 482 -28.56 -19.05 -19.02
N HIS A 483 -27.74 -18.15 -18.47
CA HIS A 483 -27.29 -18.31 -17.08
C HIS A 483 -28.48 -18.17 -16.12
N GLU A 484 -28.54 -19.07 -15.14
CA GLU A 484 -29.55 -19.10 -14.08
C GLU A 484 -29.00 -18.50 -12.79
N THR A 485 -27.69 -18.66 -12.55
CA THR A 485 -27.03 -18.17 -11.33
C THR A 485 -25.72 -17.45 -11.63
N VAL A 486 -25.44 -16.43 -10.80
CA VAL A 486 -24.14 -15.77 -10.71
C VAL A 486 -23.60 -16.01 -9.30
N THR A 487 -22.45 -16.66 -9.19
CA THR A 487 -21.84 -17.04 -7.90
C THR A 487 -20.50 -16.35 -7.72
N TRP A 488 -20.33 -15.63 -6.62
CA TRP A 488 -19.01 -15.17 -6.19
C TRP A 488 -18.28 -16.26 -5.41
N VAL A 489 -17.07 -16.59 -5.86
CA VAL A 489 -16.21 -17.58 -5.22
C VAL A 489 -14.92 -16.92 -4.79
N GLN A 490 -14.58 -17.05 -3.50
CA GLN A 490 -13.33 -16.58 -2.94
C GLN A 490 -12.77 -17.57 -1.92
N GLU A 491 -11.47 -17.51 -1.72
CA GLU A 491 -10.78 -18.36 -0.75
C GLU A 491 -10.71 -17.71 0.63
N GLU A 492 -10.93 -16.42 0.74
CA GLU A 492 -10.95 -15.70 1.99
C GLU A 492 -12.23 -16.04 2.80
N PRO A 493 -12.16 -15.98 4.15
CA PRO A 493 -13.35 -16.00 5.00
C PRO A 493 -14.43 -15.03 4.51
N ARG A 494 -15.71 -15.35 4.69
CA ARG A 494 -16.84 -14.53 4.22
C ARG A 494 -16.79 -13.06 4.67
N ASN A 495 -16.20 -12.79 5.84
CA ASN A 495 -16.04 -11.43 6.38
C ASN A 495 -14.74 -10.72 5.93
N HIS A 496 -13.93 -11.39 5.11
CA HIS A 496 -12.70 -10.89 4.49
C HIS A 496 -12.83 -10.92 2.95
N GLY A 497 -11.78 -10.54 2.23
CA GLY A 497 -11.78 -10.58 0.77
C GLY A 497 -12.77 -9.59 0.15
N ALA A 498 -13.26 -9.89 -1.04
CA ALA A 498 -14.06 -8.93 -1.80
C ALA A 498 -15.58 -9.10 -1.66
N PHE A 499 -16.06 -10.18 -1.05
CA PHE A 499 -17.47 -10.58 -1.10
C PHE A 499 -18.45 -9.44 -0.79
N TYR A 500 -18.32 -8.76 0.35
CA TYR A 500 -19.26 -7.68 0.71
C TYR A 500 -19.22 -6.48 -0.23
N PHE A 501 -18.05 -6.16 -0.77
CA PHE A 501 -17.91 -5.07 -1.74
C PHE A 501 -18.56 -5.46 -3.08
N VAL A 502 -18.30 -6.68 -3.56
CA VAL A 502 -18.83 -7.19 -4.82
C VAL A 502 -20.34 -7.41 -4.73
N ASP A 503 -20.85 -8.03 -3.67
CA ASP A 503 -22.30 -8.21 -3.46
C ASP A 503 -23.04 -6.87 -3.46
N ARG A 504 -22.52 -5.88 -2.73
CA ARG A 504 -23.06 -4.51 -2.76
C ARG A 504 -23.02 -3.92 -4.17
N SER A 505 -21.90 -4.01 -4.86
CA SER A 505 -21.73 -3.40 -6.20
C SER A 505 -22.62 -4.06 -7.24
N MET A 506 -22.74 -5.39 -7.21
CA MET A 506 -23.65 -6.16 -8.08
C MET A 506 -25.11 -5.77 -7.85
N ARG A 507 -25.54 -5.61 -6.60
CA ARG A 507 -26.91 -5.18 -6.27
C ARG A 507 -27.17 -3.73 -6.65
N GLU A 508 -26.30 -2.80 -6.24
CA GLU A 508 -26.53 -1.36 -6.39
C GLU A 508 -26.29 -0.86 -7.81
N MET A 509 -25.33 -1.43 -8.55
CA MET A 509 -24.94 -0.94 -9.88
C MET A 509 -25.51 -1.77 -11.04
N LEU A 510 -25.77 -3.06 -10.82
CA LEU A 510 -26.22 -3.99 -11.86
C LEU A 510 -27.58 -4.61 -11.59
N GLU A 511 -28.16 -4.41 -10.40
CA GLU A 511 -29.42 -5.03 -9.98
C GLU A 511 -29.40 -6.57 -10.04
N ILE A 512 -28.22 -7.17 -9.84
CA ILE A 512 -28.00 -8.62 -9.86
C ILE A 512 -27.73 -9.12 -8.44
N GLU A 513 -28.51 -10.10 -7.99
CA GLU A 513 -28.20 -10.86 -6.78
C GLU A 513 -27.20 -11.97 -7.08
N ILE A 514 -26.23 -12.17 -6.19
CA ILE A 514 -25.21 -13.21 -6.31
C ILE A 514 -25.26 -14.19 -5.14
N GLU A 515 -24.87 -15.43 -5.41
CA GLU A 515 -24.59 -16.43 -4.38
C GLU A 515 -23.14 -16.36 -3.91
N ASP A 516 -22.84 -16.84 -2.70
CA ASP A 516 -21.49 -16.83 -2.13
C ASP A 516 -20.96 -18.22 -1.78
N ILE A 517 -19.76 -18.54 -2.29
CA ILE A 517 -18.98 -19.70 -1.86
C ILE A 517 -17.65 -19.20 -1.33
N THR A 518 -17.57 -19.23 0.00
CA THR A 518 -16.49 -18.62 0.80
C THR A 518 -16.05 -19.57 1.91
N ARG A 519 -14.85 -19.35 2.47
CA ARG A 519 -14.51 -19.91 3.80
C ARG A 519 -15.48 -19.32 4.83
N VAL A 520 -15.75 -20.07 5.90
CA VAL A 520 -16.61 -19.57 7.00
C VAL A 520 -16.01 -18.30 7.59
N ALA A 521 -16.86 -17.34 7.96
CA ALA A 521 -16.42 -16.11 8.62
C ALA A 521 -15.54 -16.42 9.84
N SER A 522 -14.44 -15.70 9.98
CA SER A 522 -13.39 -15.98 10.96
C SER A 522 -12.79 -14.68 11.49
N PRO A 523 -12.44 -14.62 12.79
CA PRO A 523 -11.66 -13.51 13.34
C PRO A 523 -10.20 -13.53 12.86
N SER A 524 -9.69 -14.72 12.50
CA SER A 524 -8.34 -14.93 11.98
C SER A 524 -8.34 -14.89 10.45
N PRO A 525 -7.33 -14.30 9.78
CA PRO A 525 -7.22 -14.28 8.32
C PRO A 525 -7.27 -15.67 7.68
N SER A 526 -6.66 -16.66 8.31
CA SER A 526 -6.68 -18.07 7.88
C SER A 526 -6.63 -19.02 9.08
N GLY A 527 -6.85 -20.31 8.84
CA GLY A 527 -6.51 -21.37 9.79
C GLY A 527 -4.99 -21.50 9.99
N GLY A 528 -4.59 -22.08 11.12
CA GLY A 528 -3.17 -22.30 11.47
C GLY A 528 -2.62 -23.70 11.12
N SER A 529 -3.41 -24.55 10.46
CA SER A 529 -3.03 -25.92 10.08
C SER A 529 -3.16 -26.12 8.58
N THR A 530 -2.12 -26.64 7.94
CA THR A 530 -2.12 -26.96 6.51
C THR A 530 -3.23 -27.96 6.15
N ALA A 531 -3.48 -28.97 6.98
CA ALA A 531 -4.54 -29.95 6.72
C ALA A 531 -5.95 -29.31 6.74
N MET A 532 -6.18 -28.36 7.64
CA MET A 532 -7.45 -27.61 7.68
C MET A 532 -7.57 -26.71 6.44
N HIS A 533 -6.48 -26.05 6.04
CA HIS A 533 -6.43 -25.24 4.82
C HIS A 533 -6.78 -26.07 3.57
N GLU A 534 -6.15 -27.24 3.41
CA GLU A 534 -6.40 -28.16 2.30
C GLU A 534 -7.85 -28.61 2.25
N GLN A 535 -8.42 -28.98 3.41
CA GLN A 535 -9.84 -29.35 3.52
C GLN A 535 -10.75 -28.20 3.09
N GLU A 536 -10.54 -26.99 3.61
CA GLU A 536 -11.36 -25.83 3.28
C GLU A 536 -11.24 -25.43 1.79
N GLN A 537 -10.02 -25.51 1.23
CA GLN A 537 -9.80 -25.22 -0.18
C GLN A 537 -10.55 -26.22 -1.05
N GLN A 538 -10.48 -27.50 -0.71
CA GLN A 538 -11.22 -28.55 -1.40
C GLN A 538 -12.74 -28.36 -1.26
N GLU A 539 -13.24 -28.02 -0.07
CA GLU A 539 -14.67 -27.74 0.15
C GLU A 539 -15.18 -26.61 -0.75
N ILE A 540 -14.42 -25.51 -0.91
CA ILE A 540 -14.79 -24.40 -1.80
C ILE A 540 -14.80 -24.83 -3.26
N VAL A 541 -13.75 -25.52 -3.71
CA VAL A 541 -13.62 -25.95 -5.11
C VAL A 541 -14.72 -26.96 -5.49
N LEU A 542 -15.01 -27.92 -4.61
CA LEU A 542 -16.07 -28.91 -4.84
C LEU A 542 -17.46 -28.27 -4.78
N ALA A 543 -17.71 -27.37 -3.82
CA ALA A 543 -18.99 -26.67 -3.73
C ALA A 543 -19.25 -25.83 -4.99
N ALA A 544 -18.23 -25.13 -5.49
CA ALA A 544 -18.34 -24.27 -6.65
C ALA A 544 -18.53 -25.03 -7.97
N ILE A 545 -17.82 -26.15 -8.17
CA ILE A 545 -17.81 -26.84 -9.46
C ILE A 545 -18.74 -28.04 -9.50
N ASP A 546 -18.81 -28.85 -8.45
CA ASP A 546 -19.53 -30.13 -8.48
C ASP A 546 -21.00 -30.02 -8.00
N GLY A 547 -21.41 -28.84 -7.53
CA GLY A 547 -22.77 -28.60 -7.03
C GLY A 547 -23.06 -29.26 -5.68
N GLY A 548 -22.02 -29.55 -4.89
CA GLY A 548 -22.12 -30.36 -3.68
C GLY A 548 -21.59 -29.68 -2.42
N LEU A 549 -22.48 -29.01 -1.69
CA LEU A 549 -22.75 -29.27 -0.27
C LEU A 549 -24.04 -28.54 0.08
N ASP A 550 -25.12 -29.31 0.25
CA ASP A 550 -26.28 -28.91 1.05
C ASP A 550 -25.74 -28.30 2.35
N ARG A 551 -25.63 -26.97 2.44
CA ARG A 551 -25.33 -26.26 3.69
C ARG A 551 -26.56 -26.40 4.56
N LYS A 552 -26.81 -27.59 5.10
CA LYS A 552 -27.61 -27.71 6.32
C LYS A 552 -26.89 -26.83 7.34
N PRO A 553 -27.57 -25.85 7.96
CA PRO A 553 -27.00 -25.12 9.07
C PRO A 553 -26.49 -26.16 10.06
N ARG A 554 -25.24 -26.03 10.52
CA ARG A 554 -24.76 -26.81 11.67
C ARG A 554 -25.63 -26.41 12.86
N GLY A 555 -26.75 -27.10 13.03
CA GLY A 555 -27.57 -27.03 14.23
C GLY A 555 -26.76 -27.57 15.39
N ASP A 556 -26.66 -26.74 16.43
CA ASP A 556 -26.21 -27.02 17.79
C ASP A 556 -25.95 -28.50 18.11
N ALA A 557 -24.76 -28.98 17.75
CA ALA A 557 -24.25 -30.26 18.23
C ALA A 557 -23.55 -30.06 19.59
N ALA A 558 -24.29 -29.52 20.56
CA ALA A 558 -23.87 -29.45 21.96
C ALA A 558 -24.97 -29.95 22.91
N SER A 559 -25.59 -31.10 22.61
CA SER A 559 -26.29 -31.87 23.66
C SER A 559 -26.31 -33.38 23.36
N LYS A 560 -25.20 -34.07 23.62
CA LYS A 560 -25.23 -35.52 23.83
C LYS A 560 -24.64 -35.89 25.20
N LYS A 561 -25.57 -36.07 26.14
CA LYS A 561 -25.61 -37.09 27.20
C LYS A 561 -24.26 -37.46 27.83
N ARG A 562 -23.93 -36.80 28.94
CA ARG A 562 -23.09 -37.41 29.99
C ARG A 562 -23.91 -38.48 30.72
N LYS A 563 -23.63 -39.74 30.41
CA LYS A 563 -24.04 -40.89 31.24
C LYS A 563 -23.26 -40.86 32.55
N SER A 564 -23.97 -41.19 33.62
CA SER A 564 -23.49 -41.42 34.97
C SER A 564 -22.43 -42.53 35.03
N GLY A 565 -21.37 -42.28 35.80
CA GLY A 565 -20.35 -43.26 36.17
C GLY A 565 -19.69 -42.84 37.50
N LYS A 566 -19.80 -43.71 38.50
CA LYS A 566 -19.38 -43.57 39.91
C LYS A 566 -17.86 -43.64 40.13
N HIS A 567 -17.46 -43.13 41.31
CA HIS A 567 -16.22 -43.38 42.07
C HIS A 567 -14.92 -42.77 41.48
N ASP A 568 -14.00 -42.18 42.25
CA ASP A 568 -13.64 -42.47 43.63
C ASP A 568 -12.96 -41.26 44.31
N ALA A 569 -13.13 -41.14 45.63
CA ALA A 569 -12.50 -40.11 46.45
C ALA A 569 -11.13 -40.59 46.94
N ARG A 570 -10.06 -39.82 46.69
CA ARG A 570 -8.82 -39.92 47.48
C ARG A 570 -8.31 -38.55 47.91
N LYS A 571 -8.39 -38.36 49.22
CA LYS A 571 -7.66 -37.38 50.04
C LYS A 571 -6.15 -37.47 49.80
N THR A 572 -5.48 -36.32 49.87
CA THR A 572 -4.28 -35.94 50.68
C THR A 572 -3.55 -34.81 49.94
N SER A 573 -3.68 -33.56 50.37
CA SER A 573 -2.87 -32.85 51.38
C SER A 573 -1.70 -32.05 50.76
N ARG A 574 -1.76 -30.72 50.89
CA ARG A 574 -0.87 -29.91 51.75
C ARG A 574 -0.99 -28.43 51.38
N SER A 575 -1.17 -27.62 52.42
CA SER A 575 -0.98 -26.18 52.48
C SER A 575 0.50 -25.82 52.37
N ASN A 576 0.82 -24.82 51.57
CA ASN A 576 1.30 -23.51 52.01
C ASN A 576 1.24 -22.52 50.85
#